data_AF-A0A7X9BVQ8-F1
#
_entry.id   AF-A0A7X9BVQ8-F1
#
_cell.length_a   1.000
_cell.length_b   1.000
_cell.length_c   1.000
_cell.angle_alpha   90.00
_cell.angle_beta   90.00
_cell.angle_gamma   90.00
#
_symmetry.space_group_name_H-M   'P 1'
#
loop_
_entity.id
_entity.type
_entity.pdbx_description
1 polymer ?
#
loop_
_entity_poly.entity_id
_entity_poly.type
_entity_poly.pdbx_seq_one_letter_code
_entity_poly.pdbx_strand_id
1 'polypeptide(L)' 'MTENRNIQVNNKDHLVIGGCDSVELVREFGTPLYVMDEYTIRRNMRIFKNAMDEYYGGK' A
#
# COMPACT_ATOMS: atom_id res chain seq x y z
N MET A 1 1.68 -12.15 -12.11
CA MET A 1 2.64 -11.18 -11.56
C MET A 1 1.84 -10.01 -11.04
N THR A 2 1.65 -9.93 -9.72
CA THR A 2 0.92 -8.82 -9.09
C THR A 2 1.82 -7.59 -9.15
N GLU A 3 1.50 -6.61 -10.00
CA GLU A 3 2.24 -5.35 -10.06
C GLU A 3 2.12 -4.63 -8.71
N ASN A 4 3.21 -4.60 -7.93
CA ASN A 4 3.38 -3.69 -6.80
C ASN A 4 3.60 -2.27 -7.34
N ARG A 5 2.57 -1.63 -7.91
CA ARG A 5 2.66 -0.25 -8.44
C ARG A 5 3.00 0.79 -7.37
N ASN A 6 2.86 0.41 -6.10
CA ASN A 6 2.94 1.33 -4.96
C ASN A 6 4.28 1.26 -4.22
N ILE A 7 5.23 0.45 -4.72
CA ILE A 7 6.60 0.40 -4.24
C ILE A 7 7.51 0.80 -5.40
N GLN A 8 8.24 1.89 -5.24
CA GLN A 8 9.13 2.44 -6.26
C GLN A 8 10.46 2.85 -5.63
N VAL A 9 11.47 3.05 -6.46
CA VAL A 9 12.73 3.65 -6.05
C VAL A 9 12.81 5.04 -6.69
N ASN A 10 13.07 6.08 -5.90
CA ASN A 10 13.22 7.43 -6.45
C ASN A 10 14.61 7.63 -7.07
N ASN A 11 14.84 8.82 -7.63
CA ASN A 11 16.13 9.23 -8.21
C ASN A 11 17.27 9.38 -7.20
N LYS A 12 17.01 9.22 -5.90
CA LYS A 12 18.01 9.24 -4.81
C LYS A 12 18.31 7.83 -4.29
N ASP A 13 17.86 6.79 -4.97
CA ASP A 13 17.93 5.38 -4.52
C ASP A 13 17.21 5.10 -3.20
N HIS A 14 16.23 5.93 -2.81
CA HIS A 14 15.40 5.67 -1.65
C HIS A 14 14.14 4.89 -2.03
N LEU A 15 13.71 4.01 -1.11
CA LEU A 15 12.44 3.31 -1.21
C LEU A 15 11.29 4.31 -1.03
N VAL A 16 10.39 4.34 -2.01
CA VAL A 16 9.15 5.12 -1.98
C VAL A 16 7.96 4.17 -1.82
N ILE A 17 7.17 4.39 -0.77
CA ILE A 17 5.97 3.62 -0.45
C ILE A 17 4.76 4.52 -0.61
N GLY A 18 3.86 4.20 -1.55
CA GLY A 18 2.63 4.97 -1.76
C GLY A 18 2.84 6.44 -2.15
N GLY A 19 4.04 6.80 -2.63
CA GLY A 19 4.42 8.19 -2.93
C GLY A 19 5.24 8.89 -1.83
N CYS A 20 5.43 8.25 -0.67
CA CYS A 20 6.23 8.79 0.44
C CYS A 20 7.65 8.19 0.47
N ASP A 21 8.67 9.03 0.68
CA ASP A 21 10.06 8.59 0.83
C ASP A 21 10.28 7.97 2.22
N SER A 22 10.75 6.72 2.24
CA SER A 22 11.06 5.98 3.46
C SER A 22 12.08 6.68 4.37
N VAL A 23 13.06 7.39 3.80
CA VAL A 23 14.09 8.10 4.57
C VAL A 23 13.51 9.36 5.21
N GLU A 24 12.59 10.05 4.54
CA GLU A 24 11.88 11.20 5.11
C GLU A 24 10.97 10.77 6.26
N LEU A 25 10.24 9.66 6.07
CA LEU A 25 9.40 9.08 7.13
C LEU A 25 10.22 8.70 8.38
N VAL A 26 11.39 8.10 8.21
CA VAL A 26 12.28 7.78 9.34
C VAL A 26 12.82 9.04 10.02
N ARG A 27 13.10 10.11 9.27
CA ARG A 27 13.55 11.38 9.86
C ARG A 27 12.46 12.06 10.69
N GLU A 28 11.21 11.92 10.28
CA GLU A 28 10.06 12.53 10.98
C GLU A 28 9.61 11.70 12.19
N PHE A 29 9.54 10.38 12.06
CA PHE A 29 8.91 9.50 13.07
C PHE A 29 9.89 8.58 13.83
N GLY A 30 11.14 8.44 13.38
CA GLY A 30 12.14 7.56 14.00
C GLY A 30 11.98 6.09 13.65
N THR A 31 12.73 5.20 14.32
CA THR A 31 12.68 3.74 14.11
C THR A 31 12.51 3.00 15.44
N PRO A 32 11.76 1.87 15.48
CA PRO A 32 11.12 1.18 14.34
C PRO A 32 9.80 1.84 13.91
N LEU A 33 9.61 1.98 12.59
CA LEU A 33 8.41 2.57 11.99
C LEU A 33 7.73 1.56 11.08
N TYR A 34 6.44 1.30 11.34
CA TYR A 34 5.59 0.53 10.43
C TYR A 34 4.86 1.47 9.49
N VAL A 35 5.06 1.28 8.19
CA VAL A 35 4.43 2.07 7.13
C VAL A 35 3.45 1.16 6.39
N MET A 36 2.20 1.60 6.25
CA MET A 36 1.15 0.87 5.55
C MET A 36 0.51 1.75 4.48
N ASP A 37 0.30 1.17 3.30
CA ASP A 37 -0.40 1.84 2.20
C ASP A 37 -1.92 1.61 2.32
N GLU A 38 -2.63 2.66 2.76
CA GLU A 38 -4.09 2.65 2.89
C GLU A 38 -4.80 2.33 1.58
N TYR A 39 -4.30 2.83 0.44
CA TYR A 39 -4.94 2.62 -0.85
C TYR A 39 -4.94 1.14 -1.22
N THR A 40 -3.80 0.47 -1.03
CA THR A 40 -3.68 -0.98 -1.25
C THR A 40 -4.62 -1.75 -0.33
N ILE A 41 -4.63 -1.40 0.96
CA ILE A 41 -5.49 -2.07 1.95
C ILE A 41 -6.97 -1.95 1.54
N ARG A 42 -7.44 -0.73 1.27
CA ARG A 42 -8.83 -0.50 0.87
C ARG A 42 -9.17 -1.14 -0.46
N ARG A 43 -8.24 -1.15 -1.42
CA ARG A 43 -8.43 -1.83 -2.71
C ARG A 43 -8.64 -3.33 -2.50
N ASN A 44 -7.81 -3.96 -1.69
CA ASN A 44 -7.92 -5.39 -1.41
C ASN A 44 -9.26 -5.72 -0.71
N MET A 45 -9.68 -4.89 0.25
CA MET A 45 -10.99 -5.03 0.89
C MET A 45 -12.15 -4.92 -0.11
N ARG A 46 -12.08 -3.94 -1.04
CA ARG A 46 -13.09 -3.78 -2.09
C ARG A 46 -13.14 -4.95 -3.06
N ILE A 47 -11.98 -5.48 -3.46
CA ILE A 47 -11.92 -6.68 -4.32
C ILE A 47 -12.63 -7.85 -3.64
N PHE A 48 -12.32 -8.09 -2.37
CA PHE A 48 -12.94 -9.18 -1.61
C PHE A 48 -14.44 -8.99 -1.45
N LYS A 49 -14.87 -7.78 -1.08
CA LYS A 49 -16.30 -7.44 -0.96
C LYS A 49 -17.03 -7.66 -2.29
N ASN A 50 -16.51 -7.11 -3.38
CA ASN A 50 -17.14 -7.22 -4.69
C ASN A 50 -17.23 -8.69 -5.13
N ALA A 51 -16.20 -9.50 -4.87
CA ALA A 51 -16.24 -10.93 -5.16
C ALA A 51 -17.31 -11.68 -4.33
N MET A 52 -17.50 -11.33 -3.05
CA MET A 52 -18.60 -11.90 -2.26
C MET A 52 -19.97 -11.47 -2.78
N ASP A 53 -20.13 -10.19 -3.12
CA ASP A 53 -21.39 -9.66 -3.66
C ASP A 53 -21.74 -10.32 -5.01
N GLU A 54 -20.76 -10.52 -5.89
CA GLU A 54 -20.94 -11.06 -7.24
C GLU A 54 -21.17 -12.57 -7.27
N TYR A 55 -20.44 -13.35 -6.47
CA TYR A 55 -20.46 -14.82 -6.56
C TYR A 55 -21.28 -15.51 -5.46
N TYR A 56 -21.55 -14.84 -4.35
CA TYR A 56 -22.18 -15.46 -3.17
C TYR A 56 -23.49 -14.78 -2.74
N GLY A 57 -24.01 -13.83 -3.51
CA GLY A 57 -25.35 -13.26 -3.29
C GLY A 57 -25.46 -12.28 -2.12
N GLY A 58 -24.34 -11.67 -1.71
CA GLY A 58 -24.30 -10.45 -0.88
C GLY A 58 -25.19 -10.44 0.36
N LYS A 59 -25.26 -11.55 1.11
CA LYS A 59 -25.95 -11.63 2.41
C LYS A 59 -25.03 -12.08 3.52
#